data_AF-A0A2N2HNK0-F1
#
_entry.id   AF-A0A2N2HNK0-F1
#
_cell.length_a   1.000
_cell.length_b   1.000
_cell.length_c   1.000
_cell.angle_alpha   90.00
_cell.angle_beta   90.00
_cell.angle_gamma   90.00
#
_symmetry.space_group_name_H-M   'P 1'
#
loop_
_entity.id
_entity.type
_entity.pdbx_description
1 polymer ?
#
loop_
_entity_poly.entity_id
_entity_poly.type
_entity_poly.pdbx_seq_one_letter_code
_entity_poly.pdbx_strand_id
1 'polypeptide(L)'
;MTDKTTSDKECCTPSRSGKSCCRVEALLGVDERGQMVLPKDIRERANIRTGDKLALVSWEKDGEVCCLTLIKADALAQGVREFLGPVLGDLAG
;
A
#
# COMPACT_ATOMS: atom_id res chain seq x y z
N MET A 1 -14.71 -16.32 36.28
CA MET A 1 -13.99 -15.09 35.90
C MET A 1 -13.28 -15.37 34.60
N THR A 2 -13.92 -15.04 33.48
CA THR A 2 -13.41 -15.25 32.13
C THR A 2 -12.66 -13.99 31.69
N ASP A 3 -11.35 -14.11 31.52
CA ASP A 3 -10.50 -13.10 30.91
C ASP A 3 -10.83 -13.01 29.41
N LYS A 4 -11.18 -11.81 28.94
CA LYS A 4 -11.60 -11.53 27.58
C LYS A 4 -10.54 -10.67 26.93
N THR A 5 -9.47 -11.31 26.44
CA THR A 5 -8.51 -10.67 25.55
C THR A 5 -9.18 -10.51 24.17
N THR A 6 -9.53 -9.28 23.79
CA THR A 6 -10.18 -9.00 22.49
C THR A 6 -9.31 -8.13 21.57
N SER A 7 -8.72 -8.83 20.60
CA SER A 7 -8.51 -8.45 19.19
C SER A 7 -7.49 -7.35 18.85
N ASP A 8 -6.25 -7.78 18.63
CA ASP A 8 -5.33 -7.15 17.68
C ASP A 8 -6.01 -7.06 16.30
N LYS A 9 -6.47 -5.86 15.91
CA LYS A 9 -6.99 -5.63 14.57
C LYS A 9 -5.82 -5.54 13.59
N GLU A 10 -5.63 -6.64 12.86
CA GLU A 10 -4.71 -6.87 11.76
C GLU A 10 -4.90 -5.81 10.65
N CYS A 11 -3.93 -4.92 10.45
CA CYS A 11 -3.98 -3.91 9.39
C CYS A 11 -3.81 -4.52 7.98
N CYS A 12 -3.42 -5.81 7.90
CA CYS A 12 -3.13 -6.52 6.66
C CYS A 12 -3.67 -7.97 6.73
N THR A 13 -4.98 -8.17 6.61
CA THR A 13 -5.54 -9.53 6.55
C THR A 13 -5.20 -10.19 5.20
N PRO A 14 -4.46 -11.32 5.15
CA PRO A 14 -4.23 -12.05 3.91
C PRO A 14 -5.54 -12.61 3.36
N SER A 15 -5.78 -12.40 2.07
CA SER A 15 -6.86 -13.07 1.34
C SER A 15 -6.79 -14.59 1.55
N ARG A 16 -7.96 -15.24 1.66
CA ARG A 16 -8.18 -16.68 1.97
C ARG A 16 -7.56 -17.68 0.97
N SER A 17 -6.60 -17.28 0.14
CA SER A 17 -5.98 -18.08 -0.90
C SER A 17 -4.46 -18.26 -0.72
N GLY A 18 -3.98 -18.51 0.51
CA GLY A 18 -2.67 -19.15 0.77
C GLY A 18 -1.40 -18.49 0.19
N LYS A 19 -1.51 -17.32 -0.45
CA LYS A 19 -0.39 -16.53 -0.94
C LYS A 19 -0.21 -15.40 0.06
N SER A 20 0.90 -15.40 0.79
CA SER A 20 1.23 -14.37 1.76
C SER A 20 1.11 -12.99 1.09
N CYS A 21 0.13 -12.18 1.50
CA CYS A 21 -0.12 -10.87 0.90
C CYS A 21 1.03 -9.89 1.15
N CYS A 22 1.86 -10.15 2.16
CA CYS A 22 2.94 -9.28 2.58
C CYS A 22 4.15 -10.12 3.02
N ARG A 23 5.33 -9.78 2.50
CA ARG A 23 6.63 -10.30 2.94
C ARG A 23 7.46 -9.11 3.41
N VAL A 24 8.05 -9.21 4.60
CA VAL A 24 9.03 -8.20 5.05
C VAL A 24 10.32 -8.42 4.26
N GLU A 25 10.68 -7.43 3.44
CA GLU A 25 11.84 -7.50 2.56
C GLU A 25 13.08 -6.86 3.17
N ALA A 26 12.90 -5.74 3.88
CA ALA A 26 13.97 -5.02 4.56
C ALA A 26 13.39 -4.11 5.67
N LEU A 27 14.21 -3.81 6.67
CA LEU A 27 13.99 -2.69 7.57
C LEU A 27 14.73 -1.47 7.00
N LEU A 28 14.02 -0.38 6.76
CA LEU A 28 14.58 0.84 6.19
C LEU A 28 14.59 1.94 7.24
N GLY A 29 15.72 2.63 7.34
CA GLY A 29 15.80 3.89 8.07
C GLY A 29 15.21 5.04 7.26
N VAL A 30 14.74 6.06 7.98
CA VAL A 30 14.41 7.36 7.42
C VAL A 30 15.55 8.30 7.79
N ASP A 31 16.14 8.98 6.80
CA ASP A 31 17.24 9.91 7.05
C ASP A 31 16.75 11.25 7.61
N GLU A 32 17.67 12.17 7.90
CA GLU A 32 17.38 13.51 8.44
C GLU A 32 16.49 14.37 7.52
N ARG A 33 16.41 14.01 6.24
CA ARG A 33 15.58 14.70 5.23
C ARG A 33 14.25 14.00 5.01
N GLY A 34 13.95 12.94 5.77
CA GLY A 34 12.73 12.17 5.63
C GLY A 34 12.77 11.16 4.47
N GLN A 35 13.93 10.87 3.88
CA GLN A 35 14.04 9.97 2.73
C GLN A 35 14.22 8.52 3.16
N MET A 36 13.60 7.61 2.40
CA MET A 36 13.85 6.17 2.49
C MET A 36 14.63 5.73 1.25
N VAL A 37 15.69 4.95 1.46
CA VAL A 37 16.48 4.37 0.36
C VAL A 37 16.03 2.93 0.15
N LEU A 38 15.37 2.67 -0.99
CA LEU A 38 14.98 1.31 -1.37
C LEU A 38 16.21 0.47 -1.74
N PRO A 39 16.34 -0.75 -1.20
CA PRO A 39 17.35 -1.71 -1.62
C PRO A 39 17.30 -1.97 -3.12
N LYS A 40 18.47 -2.15 -3.74
CA LYS A 40 18.61 -2.30 -5.20
C LYS A 40 17.79 -3.46 -5.73
N ASP A 41 17.80 -4.59 -5.04
CA ASP A 41 17.07 -5.79 -5.41
C ASP A 41 15.55 -5.57 -5.44
N ILE A 42 14.98 -4.88 -4.43
CA ILE A 42 13.56 -4.53 -4.40
C ILE A 42 13.21 -3.57 -5.53
N ARG A 43 14.05 -2.56 -5.75
CA ARG A 43 13.87 -1.57 -6.81
C ARG A 43 13.83 -2.23 -8.19
N GLU A 44 14.70 -3.21 -8.43
CA GLU A 44 14.76 -3.99 -9.67
C GLU A 44 13.54 -4.91 -9.82
N ARG A 45 13.20 -5.70 -8.80
CA ARG A 45 12.03 -6.62 -8.84
C ARG A 45 10.71 -5.87 -9.02
N ALA A 46 10.55 -4.72 -8.37
CA ALA A 46 9.36 -3.88 -8.47
C ALA A 46 9.37 -2.96 -9.71
N ASN A 47 10.43 -3.00 -10.52
CA ASN A 47 10.62 -2.15 -11.69
C ASN A 47 10.35 -0.66 -11.39
N ILE A 48 11.00 -0.16 -10.33
CA ILE A 48 10.99 1.25 -9.93
C ILE A 48 12.24 1.91 -10.51
N ARG A 49 12.06 3.00 -11.25
CA ARG A 49 13.14 3.72 -11.93
C ARG A 49 13.22 5.16 -11.45
N THR A 50 14.36 5.80 -11.72
CA THR A 50 14.52 7.23 -11.46
C THR A 50 13.42 8.01 -12.20
N GLY A 51 12.75 8.91 -11.48
CA GLY A 51 11.65 9.72 -12.02
C GLY A 51 10.27 9.06 -11.90
N ASP A 52 10.18 7.77 -11.55
CA ASP A 52 8.90 7.14 -11.24
C ASP A 52 8.24 7.82 -10.04
N LYS A 53 6.91 7.93 -10.10
CA LYS A 53 6.10 8.49 -9.01
C LYS A 53 5.36 7.36 -8.29
N LEU A 54 5.37 7.42 -6.96
CA LEU A 54 4.58 6.54 -6.11
C LEU A 54 3.49 7.38 -5.43
N ALA A 55 2.25 6.90 -5.47
CA ALA A 55 1.18 7.37 -4.63
C ALA A 55 1.42 6.86 -3.20
N LEU A 56 1.40 7.77 -2.24
CA LEU A 56 1.48 7.48 -0.81
C LEU A 56 0.07 7.57 -0.23
N VAL A 57 -0.39 6.45 0.33
CA VAL A 57 -1.70 6.34 0.97
C VAL A 57 -1.47 6.05 2.45
N SER A 58 -1.95 6.94 3.32
CA SER A 58 -1.93 6.72 4.77
C SER A 58 -3.14 5.91 5.21
N TRP A 59 -2.91 4.98 6.11
CA TRP A 59 -3.94 4.23 6.81
C TRP A 59 -3.97 4.69 8.25
N GLU A 60 -5.18 4.92 8.76
CA GLU A 60 -5.41 5.38 10.11
C GLU A 60 -6.09 4.29 10.93
N LYS A 61 -5.69 4.19 12.20
CA LYS A 61 -6.34 3.38 13.21
C LYS A 61 -6.46 4.21 14.48
N ASP A 62 -7.67 4.31 15.01
CA ASP A 62 -7.96 5.07 16.24
C ASP A 62 -7.49 6.54 16.19
N GLY A 63 -7.52 7.15 14.99
CA GLY A 63 -7.12 8.55 14.76
C GLY A 63 -5.62 8.77 14.54
N GLU A 64 -4.81 7.71 14.54
CA GLU A 64 -3.37 7.78 14.28
C GLU A 64 -3.00 7.06 12.99
N VAL A 65 -2.06 7.63 12.23
CA VAL A 65 -1.50 6.97 11.04
C VAL A 65 -0.71 5.74 11.49
N CYS A 66 -1.20 4.54 11.16
CA CYS A 66 -0.60 3.29 11.57
C CYS A 66 0.31 2.69 10.48
N CYS A 67 0.01 2.95 9.21
CA CYS A 67 0.69 2.35 8.07
C CYS A 67 0.68 3.28 6.85
N LEU A 68 1.70 3.15 6.01
CA LEU A 68 1.78 3.81 4.70
C LEU A 68 1.85 2.76 3.60
N THR A 69 1.03 2.91 2.57
CA THR A 69 1.10 2.10 1.35
C THR A 69 1.64 2.94 0.21
N LEU A 70 2.67 2.43 -0.47
CA LEU A 70 3.25 3.04 -1.67
C LEU A 70 2.82 2.25 -2.90
N ILE A 71 2.17 2.92 -3.86
CA ILE A 71 1.63 2.30 -5.08
C ILE A 71 2.21 3.05 -6.27
N LYS A 72 2.62 2.36 -7.35
CA LYS A 72 3.03 3.08 -8.56
C LYS A 72 1.87 3.91 -9.11
N ALA A 73 2.15 5.16 -9.47
CA ALA A 73 1.10 6.10 -9.88
C ALA A 73 0.34 5.64 -11.14
N ASP A 74 1.02 4.98 -12.07
CA ASP A 74 0.44 4.38 -13.27
C ASP A 74 -0.55 3.24 -12.93
N ALA A 75 -0.15 2.34 -12.03
CA ALA A 75 -1.02 1.26 -11.56
C ALA A 75 -2.26 1.79 -10.84
N LEU A 76 -2.11 2.84 -10.02
CA LEU A 76 -3.24 3.48 -9.35
C LEU A 76 -4.19 4.14 -10.37
N ALA A 77 -3.64 4.87 -11.35
CA ALA A 77 -4.44 5.52 -12.38
C ALA A 77 -5.25 4.51 -13.21
N GLN A 78 -4.66 3.35 -13.52
CA GLN A 78 -5.38 2.26 -14.17
C GLN A 78 -6.54 1.77 -13.31
N GLY A 79 -6.32 1.50 -12.02
CA GLY A 79 -7.39 1.05 -11.12
C GLY A 79 -8.54 2.06 -10.99
N VAL A 80 -8.21 3.35 -10.89
CA VAL A 80 -9.23 4.42 -10.87
C VAL A 80 -10.01 4.46 -12.19
N ARG A 81 -9.33 4.30 -13.33
CA ARG A 81 -9.98 4.27 -14.64
C ARG A 81 -10.89 3.05 -14.83
N GLU A 82 -10.47 1.88 -14.37
CA GLU A 82 -11.29 0.66 -14.40
C GLU A 82 -12.54 0.80 -13.52
N PHE A 83 -12.40 1.46 -12.37
CA PHE A 83 -13.51 1.68 -11.44
C PHE A 83 -14.49 2.78 -11.91
N LEU A 84 -13.99 3.94 -12.32
CA LEU A 84 -14.82 5.09 -12.72
C LEU A 84 -15.24 5.06 -14.19
N GLY A 85 -14.56 4.28 -15.02
CA GLY A 85 -14.82 4.19 -16.46
C GLY A 85 -16.28 3.86 -16.80
N PRO A 86 -16.91 2.85 -16.18
CA PRO A 86 -18.33 2.55 -16.39
C PRO A 86 -19.25 3.70 -15.97
N VAL A 87 -19.01 4.30 -14.80
CA VAL A 87 -19.85 5.39 -14.25
C VAL A 87 -19.80 6.63 -15.14
N LEU A 88 -18.61 7.00 -15.64
CA LEU A 88 -18.45 8.13 -16.56
C LEU A 88 -18.96 7.82 -17.97
N GLY A 89 -18.92 6.55 -18.39
CA GLY A 89 -19.50 6.09 -19.64
C GLY A 89 -21.03 6.20 -19.64
N ASP A 90 -21.68 5.86 -18.53
CA ASP A 90 -23.13 5.94 -18.37
C ASP A 90 -23.65 7.38 -18.32
N LEU A 91 -22.81 8.36 -17.96
CA LEU A 91 -23.15 9.79 -17.92
C LEU A 91 -22.96 10.51 -19.27
N ALA A 92 -22.30 9.86 -20.23
CA ALA A 92 -22.03 10.41 -21.56
C ALA A 92 -23.04 9.97 -22.63
N GLY A 93 -24.14 9.32 -22.21
CA GLY A 93 -25.25 8.83 -23.05
C GLY A 93 -26.55 9.58 -22.81
#